data_AF-A0A2R6Q9W8-F1
#
_entry.id   AF-A0A2R6Q9W8-F1
#
_cell.length_a   1.000
_cell.length_b   1.000
_cell.length_c   1.000
_cell.angle_alpha   90.00
_cell.angle_beta   90.00
_cell.angle_gamma   90.00
#
_symmetry.space_group_name_H-M   'P 1'
#
loop_
_entity.id
_entity.type
_entity.pdbx_description
1 polymer ?
#
loop_
_entity_poly.entity_id
_entity_poly.type
_entity_poly.pdbx_seq_one_letter_code
_entity_poly.pdbx_strand_id
1 'polypeptide(L)'
;MATSTILPLSQLSFFTPKPYKISRAAPFRPWKQRTSQPTGFKCHKMYVPGFGEASPEAKAANNLHNFFTYIAVKIVTAQLQSYNPEAYEELMEFLSKHSLNDGDKFCSDLMRESPRHKSLALRILEVRSAYCKNDFEWDNLERLASKMVGESNTRLMRDYVLETTHAESERGQ
;
A
#
# COMPACT_ATOMS: atom_id res chain seq x y z
N MET A 1 61.15 -36.94 32.07
CA MET A 1 61.07 -35.47 31.85
C MET A 1 59.70 -35.02 32.29
N ALA A 2 59.67 -34.29 33.41
CA ALA A 2 58.51 -33.66 34.08
C ALA A 2 58.27 -32.26 33.43
N THR A 3 57.18 -31.50 33.51
CA THR A 3 56.01 -31.40 34.41
C THR A 3 55.07 -30.29 33.86
N SER A 4 53.80 -30.30 34.26
CA SER A 4 52.76 -29.27 34.06
C SER A 4 53.06 -27.89 34.67
N THR A 5 52.42 -26.81 34.19
CA THR A 5 52.21 -25.51 34.90
C THR A 5 51.20 -24.66 34.09
N ILE A 6 49.96 -24.37 34.51
CA ILE A 6 49.41 -23.45 35.54
C ILE A 6 49.65 -21.95 35.23
N LEU A 7 48.54 -21.19 35.11
CA LEU A 7 48.41 -19.71 34.99
C LEU A 7 48.95 -18.98 36.24
N PRO A 8 49.23 -17.65 36.20
CA PRO A 8 48.27 -16.76 36.87
C PRO A 8 48.12 -15.32 36.33
N LEU A 9 46.98 -14.76 36.76
CA LEU A 9 46.53 -13.38 36.81
C LEU A 9 47.32 -12.55 37.85
N SER A 10 47.61 -11.27 37.56
CA SER A 10 48.03 -10.23 38.54
C SER A 10 47.66 -8.88 37.92
N GLN A 11 46.69 -8.06 38.34
CA GLN A 11 46.36 -7.42 39.63
C GLN A 11 47.45 -6.54 40.25
N LEU A 12 46.99 -5.37 40.74
CA LEU A 12 47.62 -4.35 41.62
C LEU A 12 48.19 -3.11 40.88
N SER A 13 47.96 -1.85 41.27
CA SER A 13 47.06 -1.24 42.27
C SER A 13 47.16 0.30 42.20
N PHE A 14 46.03 0.95 42.49
CA PHE A 14 45.78 2.25 43.14
C PHE A 14 46.96 3.17 43.51
N PHE A 15 46.82 4.49 43.25
CA PHE A 15 46.86 5.58 44.25
C PHE A 15 46.36 6.93 43.63
N THR A 16 45.54 7.66 44.39
CA THR A 16 45.05 9.06 44.18
C THR A 16 45.86 10.03 45.08
N PRO A 17 45.59 11.35 45.32
CA PRO A 17 44.75 12.41 44.67
C PRO A 17 45.36 13.88 44.60
N LYS A 18 44.75 14.76 43.76
CA LYS A 18 44.46 16.24 43.88
C LYS A 18 45.62 17.29 43.99
N PRO A 19 45.47 18.63 43.66
CA PRO A 19 44.26 19.48 43.76
C PRO A 19 43.99 20.59 42.69
N TYR A 20 42.70 20.99 42.61
CA TYR A 20 42.10 22.36 42.57
C TYR A 20 42.72 23.50 41.70
N LYS A 21 41.97 24.01 40.69
CA LYS A 21 41.34 25.37 40.65
C LYS A 21 40.81 25.83 39.27
N ILE A 22 39.58 26.38 39.32
CA ILE A 22 39.05 27.57 38.63
C ILE A 22 38.44 27.44 37.21
N SER A 23 37.25 28.03 37.16
CA SER A 23 36.27 28.22 36.11
C SER A 23 36.77 28.87 34.83
N ARG A 24 36.16 28.48 33.71
CA ARG A 24 35.75 29.39 32.63
C ARG A 24 34.57 28.77 31.87
N ALA A 25 33.53 29.58 31.74
CA ALA A 25 32.25 29.24 31.15
C ALA A 25 32.38 28.67 29.73
N ALA A 26 31.69 27.56 29.45
CA ALA A 26 31.43 27.12 28.09
C ALA A 26 30.22 27.90 27.55
N PRO A 27 30.30 28.54 26.37
CA PRO A 27 29.13 29.20 25.80
C PRO A 27 28.17 28.13 25.27
N PHE A 28 26.93 28.19 25.77
CA PHE A 28 25.77 27.50 25.20
C PHE A 28 25.73 27.73 23.69
N ARG A 29 25.79 26.65 22.90
CA ARG A 29 25.46 26.72 21.47
C ARG A 29 23.94 26.70 21.32
N PRO A 30 23.32 27.70 20.67
CA PRO A 30 21.91 27.65 20.38
C PRO A 30 21.62 26.53 19.38
N TRP A 31 20.66 25.69 19.74
CA TRP A 31 20.00 24.71 18.88
C TRP A 31 19.50 25.42 17.62
N LYS A 32 20.28 25.36 16.53
CA LYS A 32 19.82 25.85 15.23
C LYS A 32 18.70 24.92 14.78
N GLN A 33 17.50 25.47 14.72
CA GLN A 33 16.35 24.91 14.03
C GLN A 33 16.81 24.37 12.68
N ARG A 34 16.66 23.06 12.49
CA ARG A 34 16.76 22.44 11.18
C ARG A 34 15.56 22.93 10.39
N THR A 35 15.70 24.07 9.71
CA THR A 35 14.81 24.46 8.62
C THR A 35 15.06 23.46 7.50
N SER A 36 14.33 22.35 7.52
CA SER A 36 14.12 21.53 6.34
C SER A 36 13.44 22.44 5.32
N GLN A 37 14.24 23.03 4.43
CA GLN A 37 13.74 23.60 3.19
C GLN A 37 12.91 22.49 2.53
N PRO A 38 11.60 22.70 2.27
CA PRO A 38 10.90 21.78 1.41
C PRO A 38 11.62 21.88 0.07
N THR A 39 12.20 20.78 -0.40
CA THR A 39 12.61 20.68 -1.79
C THR A 39 11.37 21.01 -2.60
N GLY A 40 11.38 22.17 -3.24
CA GLY A 40 10.27 22.68 -4.02
C GLY A 40 9.99 21.72 -5.16
N PHE A 41 9.16 20.71 -4.90
CA PHE A 41 8.43 20.03 -5.95
C PHE A 41 7.63 21.14 -6.63
N LYS A 42 7.99 21.43 -7.88
CA LYS A 42 7.28 22.37 -8.75
C LYS A 42 5.87 21.81 -8.96
N CYS A 43 4.99 22.12 -8.02
CA CYS A 43 3.69 21.50 -7.85
C CYS A 43 2.74 22.00 -8.93
N HIS A 44 2.66 21.26 -10.04
CA HIS A 44 1.62 21.42 -11.06
C HIS A 44 0.32 20.70 -10.67
N LYS A 45 0.18 20.27 -9.40
CA LYS A 45 -1.00 19.54 -8.92
C LYS A 45 -2.14 20.53 -8.69
N MET A 46 -3.30 20.27 -9.29
CA MET A 46 -4.51 21.04 -9.02
C MET A 46 -4.95 20.83 -7.56
N TYR A 47 -5.35 21.92 -6.90
CA TYR A 47 -6.01 21.83 -5.60
C TYR A 47 -7.38 21.18 -5.78
N VAL A 48 -7.71 20.23 -4.89
CA VAL A 48 -9.01 19.55 -4.88
C VAL A 48 -9.79 20.03 -3.65
N PRO A 49 -10.78 20.94 -3.82
CA PRO A 49 -11.62 21.39 -2.72
C PRO A 49 -12.43 20.23 -2.11
N GLY A 50 -12.64 20.26 -0.79
CA GLY A 50 -13.55 19.34 -0.10
C GLY A 50 -13.01 17.95 0.27
N PHE A 51 -11.74 17.65 0.00
CA PHE A 51 -11.09 16.40 0.43
C PHE A 51 -10.28 16.63 1.72
N GLY A 52 -10.93 16.47 2.89
CA GLY A 52 -10.33 16.72 4.22
C GLY A 52 -9.85 15.48 4.99
N GLU A 53 -10.26 14.28 4.60
CA GLU A 53 -9.90 13.03 5.31
C GLU A 53 -8.69 12.33 4.67
N ALA A 54 -8.84 11.87 3.42
CA ALA A 54 -7.81 11.21 2.63
C ALA A 54 -7.73 11.87 1.25
N SER A 55 -6.58 11.82 0.58
CA SER A 55 -6.47 12.37 -0.78
C SER A 55 -7.28 11.54 -1.78
N PRO A 56 -7.71 12.12 -2.92
CA PRO A 56 -8.36 11.35 -3.99
C PRO A 56 -7.52 10.15 -4.43
N GLU A 57 -6.19 10.31 -4.50
CA GLU A 57 -5.27 9.24 -4.85
C GLU A 57 -5.24 8.13 -3.79
N ALA A 58 -5.26 8.49 -2.50
CA ALA A 58 -5.35 7.49 -1.43
C ALA A 58 -6.66 6.70 -1.49
N LYS A 59 -7.78 7.37 -1.81
CA LYS A 59 -9.08 6.70 -1.98
C LYS A 59 -9.07 5.76 -3.20
N ALA A 60 -8.49 6.19 -4.32
CA ALA A 60 -8.32 5.35 -5.51
C ALA A 60 -7.40 4.15 -5.22
N ALA A 61 -6.28 4.37 -4.52
CA ALA A 61 -5.36 3.31 -4.11
C ALA A 61 -6.04 2.29 -3.20
N ASN A 62 -6.89 2.72 -2.27
CA ASN A 62 -7.66 1.82 -1.42
C ASN A 62 -8.67 0.97 -2.22
N ASN A 63 -9.31 1.55 -3.23
CA ASN A 63 -10.17 0.77 -4.14
C ASN A 63 -9.37 -0.27 -4.92
N LEU A 64 -8.19 0.09 -5.42
CA LEU A 64 -7.30 -0.84 -6.12
C LEU A 64 -6.78 -1.94 -5.19
N HIS A 65 -6.49 -1.64 -3.93
CA HIS A 65 -6.10 -2.62 -2.92
C HIS A 65 -7.15 -3.73 -2.74
N ASN A 66 -8.42 -3.34 -2.57
CA ASN A 66 -9.53 -4.29 -2.49
C ASN A 66 -9.73 -5.04 -3.81
N PHE A 67 -9.62 -4.34 -4.95
CA PHE A 67 -9.70 -4.95 -6.28
C PHE A 67 -8.62 -6.02 -6.51
N PHE A 68 -7.37 -5.77 -6.09
CA PHE A 68 -6.30 -6.77 -6.20
C PHE A 68 -6.55 -7.99 -5.32
N THR A 69 -7.22 -7.83 -4.17
CA THR A 69 -7.65 -8.97 -3.36
C THR A 69 -8.69 -9.81 -4.12
N TYR A 70 -9.69 -9.17 -4.74
CA TYR A 70 -10.66 -9.85 -5.60
C TYR A 70 -9.98 -10.60 -6.76
N ILE A 71 -9.05 -9.96 -7.47
CA ILE A 71 -8.32 -10.58 -8.59
C ILE A 71 -7.47 -11.76 -8.10
N ALA A 72 -6.77 -11.62 -6.98
CA ALA A 72 -5.97 -12.69 -6.42
C ALA A 72 -6.82 -13.90 -6.03
N VAL A 73 -8.00 -13.69 -5.45
CA VAL A 73 -8.96 -14.77 -5.18
C VAL A 73 -9.34 -15.46 -6.49
N LYS A 74 -9.70 -14.73 -7.55
CA LYS A 74 -10.03 -15.31 -8.85
C LYS A 74 -8.90 -16.17 -9.43
N ILE A 75 -7.66 -15.67 -9.37
CA ILE A 75 -6.48 -16.39 -9.83
C ILE A 75 -6.29 -17.69 -9.03
N VAL A 76 -6.33 -17.62 -7.70
CA VAL A 76 -6.17 -18.78 -6.82
C VAL A 76 -7.29 -19.79 -7.03
N THR A 77 -8.55 -19.34 -7.11
CA THR A 77 -9.70 -20.19 -7.41
C THR A 77 -9.50 -20.95 -8.72
N ALA A 78 -9.06 -20.28 -9.80
CA ALA A 78 -8.78 -20.92 -11.08
C ALA A 78 -7.65 -21.96 -10.98
N GLN A 79 -6.58 -21.66 -10.23
CA GLN A 79 -5.49 -22.61 -9.99
C GLN A 79 -5.96 -23.86 -9.24
N LEU A 80 -6.85 -23.70 -8.26
CA LEU A 80 -7.33 -24.80 -7.41
C LEU A 80 -8.26 -25.75 -8.16
N GLN A 81 -9.04 -25.27 -9.15
CA GLN A 81 -9.98 -26.11 -9.91
C GLN A 81 -9.32 -27.39 -10.47
N SER A 82 -8.09 -27.30 -10.96
CA SER A 82 -7.35 -28.46 -11.48
C SER A 82 -6.37 -29.06 -10.49
N TYR A 83 -5.75 -28.24 -9.64
CA TYR A 83 -4.65 -28.70 -8.76
C TYR A 83 -5.16 -29.34 -7.47
N ASN A 84 -6.21 -28.78 -6.86
CA ASN A 84 -6.77 -29.26 -5.61
C ASN A 84 -8.27 -28.90 -5.52
N PRO A 85 -9.15 -29.77 -6.07
CA PRO A 85 -10.59 -29.53 -6.13
C PRO A 85 -11.25 -29.40 -4.75
N GLU A 86 -10.76 -30.10 -3.72
CA GLU A 86 -11.33 -29.98 -2.37
C GLU A 86 -11.12 -28.57 -1.80
N ALA A 87 -9.90 -28.03 -1.94
CA ALA A 87 -9.61 -26.67 -1.48
C ALA A 87 -10.35 -25.61 -2.32
N TYR A 88 -10.66 -25.91 -3.58
CA TYR A 88 -11.54 -25.10 -4.41
C TYR A 88 -12.95 -25.04 -3.81
N GLU A 89 -13.57 -26.18 -3.50
CA GLU A 89 -14.92 -26.24 -2.92
C GLU A 89 -14.98 -25.53 -1.56
N GLU A 90 -13.99 -25.75 -0.68
CA GLU A 90 -13.89 -25.04 0.61
C GLU A 90 -13.82 -23.52 0.41
N LEU A 91 -13.00 -23.04 -0.54
CA LEU A 91 -12.90 -21.61 -0.84
C LEU A 91 -14.20 -21.05 -1.43
N MET A 92 -14.89 -21.80 -2.28
CA MET A 92 -16.18 -21.39 -2.86
C MET A 92 -17.28 -21.33 -1.80
N GLU A 93 -17.32 -22.29 -0.88
CA GLU A 93 -18.23 -22.25 0.27
C GLU A 93 -17.95 -21.01 1.14
N PHE A 94 -16.68 -20.72 1.42
CA PHE A 94 -16.29 -19.53 2.19
C PHE A 94 -16.70 -18.23 1.48
N LEU A 95 -16.49 -18.14 0.17
CA LEU A 95 -16.91 -16.99 -0.65
C LEU A 95 -18.42 -16.76 -0.66
N SER A 96 -19.22 -17.83 -0.54
CA SER A 96 -20.67 -17.70 -0.44
C SER A 96 -21.14 -17.01 0.85
N LYS A 97 -20.32 -17.09 1.91
CA LYS A 97 -20.64 -16.57 3.24
C LYS A 97 -19.98 -15.21 3.52
N HIS A 98 -18.92 -14.84 2.80
CA HIS A 98 -18.10 -13.67 3.11
C HIS A 98 -17.90 -12.76 1.89
N SER A 99 -18.15 -11.46 2.09
CA SER A 99 -18.00 -10.45 1.04
C SER A 99 -16.53 -10.11 0.77
N LEU A 100 -16.21 -9.85 -0.51
CA LEU A 100 -14.90 -9.36 -0.97
C LEU A 100 -14.79 -7.83 -1.02
N ASN A 101 -15.78 -7.09 -0.54
CA ASN A 101 -15.75 -5.62 -0.55
C ASN A 101 -14.62 -5.04 0.30
N ASP A 102 -14.29 -5.71 1.41
CA ASP A 102 -13.15 -5.40 2.26
C ASP A 102 -12.17 -6.58 2.20
N GLY A 103 -11.11 -6.39 1.40
CA GLY A 103 -10.15 -7.46 1.12
C GLY A 103 -9.34 -7.88 2.35
N ASP A 104 -9.06 -6.95 3.26
CA ASP A 104 -8.27 -7.27 4.46
C ASP A 104 -9.13 -7.95 5.52
N LYS A 105 -10.39 -7.52 5.69
CA LYS A 105 -11.34 -8.25 6.53
C LYS A 105 -11.55 -9.67 6.01
N PHE A 106 -11.76 -9.84 4.70
CA PHE A 106 -11.90 -11.16 4.08
C PHE A 106 -10.69 -12.06 4.37
N CYS A 107 -9.48 -11.57 4.15
CA CYS A 107 -8.26 -12.34 4.41
C CYS A 107 -8.09 -12.65 5.91
N SER A 108 -8.40 -11.69 6.79
CA SER A 108 -8.37 -11.88 8.23
C SER A 108 -9.32 -12.99 8.70
N ASP A 109 -10.55 -12.98 8.19
CA ASP A 109 -11.56 -13.99 8.53
C ASP A 109 -11.13 -15.37 8.00
N LEU A 110 -10.65 -15.43 6.75
CA LEU A 110 -10.18 -16.68 6.13
C LEU A 110 -9.01 -17.31 6.90
N MET A 111 -8.10 -16.49 7.45
CA MET A 111 -7.01 -16.99 8.29
C MET A 111 -7.45 -17.63 9.60
N ARG A 112 -8.67 -17.30 10.06
CA ARG A 112 -9.20 -17.72 11.37
C ARG A 112 -10.17 -18.89 11.26
N GLU A 113 -10.65 -19.21 10.06
CA GLU A 113 -11.62 -20.28 9.82
C GLU A 113 -11.03 -21.68 10.10
N SER A 114 -9.87 -22.00 9.54
CA SER A 114 -9.17 -23.27 9.80
C SER A 114 -7.69 -23.21 9.40
N PRO A 115 -6.85 -24.19 9.80
CA PRO A 115 -5.47 -24.26 9.32
C PRO A 115 -5.33 -24.38 7.79
N ARG A 116 -6.28 -25.04 7.11
CA ARG A 116 -6.32 -25.12 5.63
C ARG A 116 -6.62 -23.75 5.03
N HIS A 117 -7.65 -23.06 5.55
CA HIS A 117 -8.02 -21.72 5.11
C HIS A 117 -6.90 -20.70 5.38
N LYS A 118 -6.15 -20.85 6.48
CA LYS A 118 -4.96 -20.02 6.75
C LYS A 118 -3.93 -20.13 5.63
N SER A 119 -3.62 -21.34 5.17
CA SER A 119 -2.70 -21.55 4.05
C SER A 119 -3.23 -20.92 2.75
N LEU A 120 -4.54 -21.02 2.49
CA LEU A 120 -5.18 -20.36 1.34
C LEU A 120 -5.10 -18.83 1.43
N ALA A 121 -5.34 -18.25 2.60
CA ALA A 121 -5.23 -16.81 2.82
C ALA A 121 -3.79 -16.33 2.58
N LEU A 122 -2.78 -17.05 3.08
CA LEU A 122 -1.38 -16.72 2.83
C LEU A 122 -1.05 -16.78 1.32
N ARG A 123 -1.59 -17.76 0.60
CA ARG A 123 -1.45 -17.84 -0.85
C ARG A 123 -2.09 -16.65 -1.57
N ILE A 124 -3.29 -16.24 -1.16
CA ILE A 124 -3.95 -15.05 -1.71
C ILE A 124 -3.13 -13.77 -1.42
N LEU A 125 -2.56 -13.63 -0.22
CA LEU A 125 -1.70 -12.50 0.12
C LEU A 125 -0.44 -12.43 -0.76
N GLU A 126 0.19 -13.58 -1.03
CA GLU A 126 1.34 -13.68 -1.93
C GLU A 126 0.94 -13.28 -3.35
N VAL A 127 -0.13 -13.87 -3.88
CA VAL A 127 -0.61 -13.61 -5.25
C VAL A 127 -1.03 -12.16 -5.43
N ARG A 128 -1.75 -11.54 -4.48
CA ARG A 128 -2.14 -10.12 -4.62
C ARG A 128 -0.94 -9.18 -4.61
N SER A 129 0.10 -9.49 -3.83
CA SER A 129 1.35 -8.73 -3.85
C SER A 129 2.10 -8.92 -5.17
N ALA A 130 2.19 -10.15 -5.66
CA ALA A 130 2.87 -10.45 -6.93
C ALA A 130 2.17 -9.77 -8.11
N TYR A 131 0.84 -9.92 -8.20
CA TYR A 131 0.05 -9.32 -9.27
C TYR A 131 0.18 -7.80 -9.29
N CYS A 132 0.00 -7.13 -8.14
CA CYS A 132 0.10 -5.68 -8.03
C CYS A 132 1.48 -5.12 -8.44
N LYS A 133 2.56 -5.84 -8.11
CA LYS A 133 3.94 -5.36 -8.32
C LYS A 133 4.52 -5.73 -9.68
N ASN A 134 4.16 -6.89 -10.21
CA ASN A 134 4.86 -7.50 -11.34
C ASN A 134 3.97 -7.64 -12.59
N ASP A 135 2.68 -7.92 -12.43
CA ASP A 135 1.80 -8.29 -13.55
C ASP A 135 0.81 -7.19 -13.92
N PHE A 136 0.41 -6.36 -12.96
CA PHE A 136 -0.57 -5.30 -13.20
C PHE A 136 0.06 -4.16 -14.01
N GLU A 137 -0.49 -3.92 -15.20
CA GLU A 137 0.00 -2.92 -16.14
C GLU A 137 -0.42 -1.50 -15.73
N TRP A 138 0.33 -0.90 -14.81
CA TRP A 138 0.07 0.46 -14.31
C TRP A 138 0.02 1.52 -15.42
N ASP A 139 0.95 1.48 -16.38
CA ASP A 139 0.99 2.43 -17.51
C ASP A 139 -0.26 2.29 -18.39
N ASN A 140 -0.75 1.06 -18.56
CA ASN A 140 -1.96 0.80 -19.33
C ASN A 140 -3.21 1.29 -18.58
N LEU A 141 -3.26 1.13 -17.25
CA LEU A 141 -4.32 1.71 -16.42
C LEU A 141 -4.38 3.24 -16.58
N GLU A 142 -3.23 3.93 -16.48
CA GLU A 142 -3.17 5.39 -16.65
C GLU A 142 -3.65 5.83 -18.04
N ARG A 143 -3.16 5.14 -19.09
CA ARG A 143 -3.55 5.38 -20.47
C ARG A 143 -5.05 5.20 -20.68
N LEU A 144 -5.62 4.10 -20.16
CA LEU A 144 -7.04 3.78 -20.28
C LEU A 144 -7.91 4.78 -19.51
N ALA A 145 -7.55 5.11 -18.26
CA ALA A 145 -8.29 6.08 -17.46
C ALA A 145 -8.37 7.45 -18.15
N SER A 146 -7.24 7.93 -18.68
CA SER A 146 -7.17 9.20 -19.41
C SER A 146 -7.97 9.15 -20.72
N LYS A 147 -7.85 8.06 -21.48
CA LYS A 147 -8.58 7.84 -22.73
C LYS A 147 -10.10 7.83 -22.49
N MET A 148 -10.57 7.11 -21.48
CA MET A 148 -12.00 6.98 -21.17
C MET A 148 -12.64 8.32 -20.81
N VAL A 149 -11.94 9.18 -20.06
CA VAL A 149 -12.43 10.54 -19.76
C VAL A 149 -12.56 11.37 -21.04
N GLY A 150 -11.54 11.37 -21.90
CA GLY A 150 -11.57 12.12 -23.16
C GLY A 150 -12.66 11.66 -24.12
N GLU A 151 -12.80 10.34 -24.29
CA GLU A 151 -13.85 9.74 -25.14
C GLU A 151 -15.24 9.99 -24.59
N SER A 152 -15.43 9.86 -23.26
CA SER A 152 -16.72 10.13 -22.63
C SER A 152 -17.12 11.60 -22.78
N ASN A 153 -16.20 12.54 -22.56
CA ASN A 153 -16.47 13.97 -22.75
C ASN A 153 -16.85 14.28 -24.21
N THR A 154 -16.13 13.71 -25.17
CA THR A 154 -16.42 13.90 -26.60
C THR A 154 -17.80 13.37 -26.97
N ARG A 155 -18.15 12.17 -26.47
CA ARG A 155 -19.46 11.56 -26.71
C ARG A 155 -20.58 12.41 -26.12
N LEU A 156 -20.47 12.80 -24.85
CA LEU A 156 -21.48 13.62 -24.18
C LEU A 156 -21.74 14.95 -24.90
N MET A 157 -20.69 15.62 -25.38
CA MET A 157 -20.83 16.87 -26.15
C MET A 157 -21.52 16.64 -27.50
N ARG A 158 -21.18 15.55 -28.20
CA ARG A 158 -21.82 15.19 -29.48
C ARG A 158 -23.30 14.90 -29.28
N ASP A 159 -23.63 14.07 -28.30
CA ASP A 159 -25.00 13.63 -28.03
C ASP A 159 -25.88 14.84 -27.69
N TYR A 160 -25.38 15.76 -26.85
CA TYR A 160 -26.09 17.00 -26.50
C TYR A 160 -26.40 17.89 -27.71
N VAL A 161 -25.44 18.06 -28.64
CA VAL A 161 -25.66 18.87 -29.85
C VAL A 161 -26.70 18.24 -30.76
N LEU A 162 -26.67 16.91 -30.92
CA LEU A 162 -27.66 16.20 -31.73
C LEU A 162 -29.07 16.35 -31.13
N GLU A 163 -29.22 16.15 -29.82
CA GLU A 163 -30.52 16.24 -29.15
C GLU A 163 -31.13 17.64 -29.24
N THR A 164 -30.32 18.68 -29.05
CA THR A 164 -30.80 20.07 -29.04
C THR A 164 -31.10 20.62 -30.42
N THR A 165 -30.33 20.26 -31.44
CA THR A 165 -30.59 20.70 -32.83
C THR A 165 -31.86 20.07 -33.42
N HIS A 166 -32.17 18.83 -33.08
CA HIS A 166 -33.46 18.22 -33.45
C HIS A 166 -34.64 18.89 -32.73
N ALA A 167 -34.48 19.23 -31.44
CA ALA A 167 -35.53 19.88 -30.66
C ALA A 167 -35.83 21.33 -31.10
N GLU A 168 -34.87 22.04 -31.70
CA GLU A 168 -35.08 23.39 -32.24
C GLU A 168 -35.83 23.39 -33.59
N SER A 169 -35.63 22.36 -34.43
CA SER A 169 -36.39 22.22 -35.69
C SER A 169 -37.88 21.92 -35.47
N GLU A 170 -38.24 21.25 -34.36
CA GLU A 170 -39.63 20.91 -34.04
C GLU A 170 -40.41 22.05 -33.35
N ARG A 171 -39.71 22.99 -32.69
CA ARG A 171 -40.33 24.14 -32.00
C ARG A 171 -40.50 25.39 -32.86
N GLY A 172 -39.97 25.38 -34.09
CA GLY A 172 -40.02 26.51 -35.03
C GLY A 172 -41.15 26.47 -36.05
N GLN A 173 -42.15 25.59 -35.88
CA GLN A 173 -43.36 25.52 -36.72
C GLN A 173 -44.60 26.03 -35.98
#